data_AF-A0A1F8T4L0-F1
#
_entry.id   AF-A0A1F8T4L0-F1
#
_cell.length_a   1.000
_cell.length_b   1.000
_cell.length_c   1.000
_cell.angle_alpha   90.00
_cell.angle_beta   90.00
_cell.angle_gamma   90.00
#
_symmetry.space_group_name_H-M   'P 1'
#
loop_
_entity.id
_entity.type
_entity.pdbx_description
1 polymer ?
#
loop_
_entity_poly.entity_id
_entity_poly.type
_entity_poly.pdbx_seq_one_letter_code
_entity_poly.pdbx_strand_id
1 'polypeptide(L)' 'MDMERGITVLTGTGAYTGAERMILYIVVTRSEVAQLKALVHEADPGAFIVIGQASEVLGEGFQSLAAN' A
#
# COMPACT_ATOMS: atom_id res chain seq x y z
N MET A 1 -13.90 -3.16 10.60
CA MET A 1 -13.72 -1.72 10.29
C MET A 1 -12.70 -1.67 9.18
N ASP A 2 -13.17 -1.48 7.95
CA ASP A 2 -12.30 -1.31 6.79
C ASP A 2 -11.59 0.03 6.88
N MET A 3 -10.34 0.10 6.39
CA MET A 3 -9.50 1.29 6.52
C MET A 3 -9.92 2.46 5.64
N GLU A 4 -10.99 2.33 4.83
CA GLU A 4 -11.46 3.34 3.86
C GLU A 4 -10.33 3.91 2.97
N ARG A 5 -9.31 3.09 2.65
CA ARG A 5 -8.19 3.48 1.78
C ARG A 5 -8.35 2.89 0.39
N GLY A 6 -8.09 3.71 -0.62
CA GLY A 6 -7.92 3.25 -2.00
C GLY A 6 -6.68 2.38 -2.14
N ILE A 7 -6.76 1.37 -3.02
CA ILE A 7 -5.66 0.47 -3.35
C ILE A 7 -5.44 0.51 -4.86
N THR A 8 -4.18 0.63 -5.28
CA THR A 8 -3.78 0.49 -6.67
C THR A 8 -3.15 -0.88 -6.88
N VAL A 9 -3.56 -1.58 -7.94
CA VAL A 9 -2.89 -2.81 -8.36
C VAL A 9 -1.79 -2.45 -9.37
N LEU A 10 -0.56 -2.84 -9.07
CA LEU A 10 0.58 -2.73 -9.97
C LEU A 10 0.92 -4.11 -10.52
N THR A 11 1.10 -4.21 -11.84
CA THR A 11 1.62 -5.42 -12.48
C THR A 11 3.13 -5.33 -12.57
N GLY A 12 3.83 -6.36 -12.12
CA GLY A 12 5.28 -6.51 -12.20
C GLY A 12 5.68 -7.84 -12.82
N THR A 13 6.95 -7.94 -13.21
CA THR A 13 7.52 -9.17 -13.77
C THR A 13 8.71 -9.59 -12.94
N GLY A 14 8.74 -10.85 -12.52
CA GLY A 14 9.89 -11.40 -11.78
C GLY A 14 11.13 -11.43 -12.67
N ALA A 15 12.18 -10.70 -12.30
CA ALA A 15 13.37 -10.54 -13.14
C ALA A 15 14.05 -11.87 -13.53
N TYR A 16 14.05 -12.86 -12.63
CA TYR A 16 14.65 -14.17 -12.88
C TYR A 16 13.70 -15.18 -13.49
N THR A 17 12.41 -15.12 -13.15
CA THR A 17 11.42 -16.15 -13.52
C THR A 17 10.60 -15.77 -14.75
N GLY A 18 10.57 -14.49 -15.11
CA GLY A 18 9.67 -13.94 -16.14
C GLY A 18 8.19 -14.00 -15.77
N ALA A 19 7.84 -14.49 -14.58
CA ALA A 19 6.46 -14.64 -14.17
C ALA A 19 5.83 -13.28 -13.85
N GLU A 20 4.61 -13.07 -14.31
CA GLU A 20 3.79 -11.93 -13.92
C GLU A 20 3.45 -12.00 -12.43
N ARG A 21 3.48 -10.86 -11.76
CA ARG A 21 3.19 -10.68 -10.34
C ARG A 21 2.30 -9.47 -10.17
N MET A 22 1.27 -9.61 -9.35
CA MET A 22 0.47 -8.46 -8.92
C MET A 22 1.00 -7.96 -7.57
N ILE A 23 1.11 -6.64 -7.44
CA ILE A 23 1.52 -5.94 -6.22
C ILE A 23 0.40 -5.00 -5.82
N LEU A 24 -0.05 -5.09 -4.57
CA LEU A 24 -0.99 -4.13 -4.00
C LEU A 24 -0.19 -2.93 -3.46
N TYR A 25 -0.46 -1.75 -4.01
CA TYR A 25 0.12 -0.49 -3.56
C TYR A 25 -0.93 0.33 -2.82
N ILE A 26 -0.60 0.72 -1.60
CA ILE A 26 -1.47 1.49 -0.71
C ILE A 26 -0.64 2.55 -0.01
N VAL A 27 -1.22 3.75 0.10
CA VAL A 27 -0.66 4.82 0.92
C VAL A 27 -1.43 4.85 2.24
N VAL A 28 -0.69 4.83 3.35
CA VAL A 28 -1.26 4.84 4.70
C VAL A 28 -0.47 5.81 5.59
N THR A 29 -1.13 6.34 6.60
CA THR A 29 -0.49 7.06 7.70
C THR A 29 0.29 6.10 8.61
N ARG A 30 1.20 6.64 9.44
CA ARG A 30 1.98 5.84 10.39
C ARG A 30 1.10 5.09 11.40
N SER A 31 -0.02 5.67 11.82
CA SER A 31 -0.99 5.06 12.75
C SER A 31 -1.73 3.87 12.15
N GLU A 32 -1.94 3.89 10.83
CA GLU A 32 -2.68 2.86 10.09
C GLU A 32 -1.85 1.60 9.80
N VAL A 33 -0.51 1.69 9.88
CA VAL A 33 0.40 0.56 9.59
C VAL A 33 0.09 -0.67 10.45
N ALA A 34 -0.23 -0.48 11.73
CA ALA A 34 -0.52 -1.61 12.63
C ALA A 34 -1.80 -2.33 12.21
N GLN A 35 -2.85 -1.58 11.86
CA GLN A 35 -4.11 -2.12 11.37
C GLN A 35 -3.93 -2.84 10.03
N LEU A 36 -3.17 -2.25 9.10
CA LEU A 36 -2.87 -2.86 7.79
C LEU A 36 -2.15 -4.20 7.96
N LYS A 37 -1.15 -4.28 8.84
CA LYS A 37 -0.42 -5.53 9.13
C LYS A 37 -1.36 -6.60 9.66
N ALA A 38 -2.28 -6.24 10.56
CA ALA A 38 -3.26 -7.19 11.09
C ALA A 38 -4.20 -7.70 9.99
N LEU A 39 -4.75 -6.80 9.17
CA LEU A 39 -5.63 -7.17 8.05
C LEU A 39 -4.94 -8.06 7.01
N VAL A 40 -3.70 -7.73 6.63
CA VAL A 40 -2.93 -8.54 5.68
C VAL A 40 -2.64 -9.92 6.27
N HIS A 41 -2.25 -10.01 7.55
CA HIS A 41 -1.97 -11.29 8.20
C HIS A 41 -3.22 -12.16 8.37
N GLU A 42 -4.37 -11.55 8.65
CA GLU A 42 -5.66 -12.24 8.71
C GLU A 42 -6.06 -12.81 7.34
N ALA A 43 -5.82 -12.06 6.26
CA ALA A 43 -6.13 -12.48 4.90
C ALA A 43 -5.14 -13.53 4.34
N ASP A 44 -3.84 -13.32 4.55
CA ASP A 44 -2.77 -14.22 4.13
C ASP A 44 -1.59 -14.19 5.13
N PRO A 45 -1.49 -15.19 6.02
CA PRO A 45 -0.40 -15.30 6.97
C PRO A 45 1.00 -15.42 6.35
N GLY A 46 1.08 -15.84 5.08
CA GLY A 46 2.33 -15.98 4.32
C GLY A 46 2.70 -14.75 3.49
N ALA A 47 1.85 -13.71 3.46
CA ALA A 47 2.14 -12.48 2.75
C ALA A 47 3.34 -11.75 3.38
N PHE A 48 4.07 -11.01 2.54
CA PHE A 48 5.10 -10.09 2.98
C PHE A 48 4.73 -8.67 2.57
N ILE A 49 5.15 -7.69 3.37
CA ILE A 49 4.85 -6.27 3.18
C ILE A 49 6.17 -5.50 3.15
N VAL A 50 6.34 -4.67 2.12
CA VAL A 50 7.43 -3.68 2.07
C VAL A 50 6.85 -2.32 2.44
N ILE A 51 7.42 -1.67 3.45
CA ILE A 51 6.98 -0.35 3.91
C ILE A 51 8.02 0.70 3.49
N GLY A 52 7.67 1.52 2.51
CA GLY A 52 8.44 2.69 2.13
C GLY A 52 7.93 3.96 2.80
N GLN A 53 8.80 4.95 2.99
CA GLN A 53 8.41 6.30 3.42
C GLN A 53 8.27 7.20 2.19
N ALA A 54 7.12 7.86 2.05
CA ALA A 54 6.94 8.96 1.11
C ALA A 54 7.37 10.27 1.78
N SER A 55 8.05 11.14 1.04
CA SER A 55 8.42 12.48 1.53
C SER A 55 7.20 13.38 1.71
N GLU A 56 6.22 13.28 0.80
CA GLU A 56 4.98 14.05 0.82
C GLU A 56 3.87 13.24 0.13
N VAL A 57 2.64 13.41 0.61
CA VAL A 57 1.44 12.81 0.02
C VAL A 57 0.35 13.88 -0.02
N LEU A 58 -0.08 14.25 -1.22
CA LEU A 58 -1.06 15.29 -1.48
C LEU A 58 -2.34 14.68 -2.06
N GLY A 59 -3.51 15.16 -1.62
CA GLY A 59 -4.83 14.67 -2.05
C GLY A 59 -5.34 13.47 -1.23
N GLU A 60 -6.46 12.89 -1.66
CA GLU A 60 -7.01 11.59 -1.18
C GLU A 60 -7.11 11.44 0.36
N GLY A 61 -7.46 12.53 1.06
CA GLY A 61 -7.59 12.54 2.52
C GLY A 61 -6.27 12.66 3.29
N PHE A 62 -5.17 12.98 2.60
CA PHE A 62 -3.88 13.37 3.18
C PHE A 62 -3.76 14.91 3.21
N GLN A 63 -2.59 15.46 2.86
CA GLN A 63 -2.40 16.91 2.80
C GLN A 63 -3.10 17.50 1.57
N SER A 64 -3.56 18.75 1.67
CA SER A 64 -4.24 19.41 0.55
C SER A 64 -3.29 19.60 -0.63
N LEU A 65 -3.73 19.19 -1.83
CA LEU A 65 -3.09 19.58 -3.09
C LEU A 65 -3.48 21.04 -3.38
N ALA A 66 -2.82 22.00 -2.75
CA ALA A 66 -3.00 23.41 -3.09
C ALA A 66 -2.17 23.74 -4.35
N ALA A 67 -2.81 24.28 -5.38
CA ALA A 67 -2.10 24.92 -6.48
C ALA A 67 -1.55 26.25 -5.96
N ASN A 68 -0.22 26.40 -6.02
CA ASN A 68 0.42 27.71 -5.81
C ASN A 68 0.10 28.65 -6.97
#